data_AF-A0A2G4I037-F1
#
_entry.id   AF-A0A2G4I037-F1
#
_cell.length_a   1.000
_cell.length_b   1.000
_cell.length_c   1.000
_cell.angle_alpha   90.00
_cell.angle_beta   90.00
_cell.angle_gamma   90.00
#
_symmetry.space_group_name_H-M   'P 1'
#
loop_
_entity.id
_entity.type
_entity.pdbx_description
1 polymer ?
#
loop_
_entity_poly.entity_id
_entity_poly.type
_entity_poly.pdbx_seq_one_letter_code
_entity_poly.pdbx_strand_id
1 'polypeptide(L)'
;MLKTSLIIPILMLLFISIAAVGQSNFGLDRYKHLPKALHSDPMVIISQDSLWFDTLSLSMAKVPQVQSLYTVAKQSIGKWAKIFVVVKIVESGNDGDHSILASRYFNLTGMRQPHVRKTLSIGPTPTQYASFENWHDCMLDFGMYLNRLERGFKRKHNNREPSDQEMIEYMYGIYNTYPVWRKRSLFVLHHFQYR
;
A
#
# COMPACT_ATOMS: atom_id res chain seq x y z
N MET A 1 -73.58 -10.89 -39.02
CA MET A 1 -73.02 -10.24 -40.22
C MET A 1 -72.08 -9.14 -39.73
N LEU A 2 -70.79 -9.45 -39.69
CA LEU A 2 -69.76 -8.89 -40.58
C LEU A 2 -69.65 -7.35 -40.60
N LYS A 3 -68.51 -6.89 -40.05
CA LYS A 3 -67.56 -5.90 -40.61
C LYS A 3 -68.01 -4.43 -40.49
N THR A 4 -67.20 -3.42 -40.15
CA THR A 4 -65.75 -3.11 -40.25
C THR A 4 -65.64 -1.68 -39.68
N SER A 5 -64.57 -1.10 -39.15
CA SER A 5 -63.16 -1.46 -38.97
C SER A 5 -62.58 -0.43 -37.99
N LEU A 6 -61.88 -0.93 -37.00
CA LEU A 6 -61.12 -0.21 -35.99
C LEU A 6 -59.83 0.34 -36.63
N ILE A 7 -59.68 1.66 -36.73
CA ILE A 7 -58.41 2.29 -37.11
C ILE A 7 -57.70 2.68 -35.82
N ILE A 8 -56.89 1.76 -35.30
CA ILE A 8 -55.87 2.07 -34.29
C ILE A 8 -54.58 2.35 -35.08
N PRO A 9 -53.94 3.52 -34.90
CA PRO A 9 -52.64 3.75 -35.51
C PRO A 9 -51.65 2.74 -34.96
N ILE A 10 -51.06 1.98 -35.88
CA ILE A 10 -49.99 1.02 -35.67
C ILE A 10 -48.81 1.79 -35.05
N LEU A 11 -48.74 1.81 -33.72
CA LEU A 11 -47.50 2.11 -33.02
C LEU A 11 -46.64 0.85 -33.17
N MET A 12 -45.82 0.84 -34.22
CA MET A 12 -44.76 -0.16 -34.36
C MET A 12 -43.86 -0.06 -33.13
N LEU A 13 -44.05 -0.99 -32.20
CA LEU A 13 -43.04 -1.40 -31.24
C LEU A 13 -41.88 -2.01 -32.06
N LEU A 14 -40.96 -1.16 -32.49
CA LEU A 14 -39.61 -1.59 -32.82
C LEU A 14 -38.98 -2.06 -31.50
N PHE A 15 -39.13 -3.35 -31.21
CA PHE A 15 -38.20 -4.06 -30.35
C PHE A 15 -36.85 -4.10 -31.08
N ILE A 16 -36.09 -3.00 -30.98
CA ILE A 16 -34.64 -3.13 -31.12
C ILE A 16 -34.18 -3.70 -29.79
N SER A 17 -34.13 -5.02 -29.72
CA SER A 17 -33.29 -5.73 -28.78
C SER A 17 -31.84 -5.42 -29.11
N ILE A 18 -31.39 -4.23 -28.71
CA ILE A 18 -29.98 -4.04 -28.39
C ILE A 18 -29.81 -4.84 -27.11
N ALA A 19 -29.53 -6.14 -27.27
CA ALA A 19 -28.68 -6.82 -26.33
C ALA A 19 -27.35 -6.07 -26.38
N ALA A 20 -27.29 -4.94 -25.68
CA ALA A 20 -26.07 -4.53 -25.04
C ALA A 20 -25.82 -5.69 -24.08
N VAL A 21 -25.11 -6.70 -24.59
CA VAL A 21 -24.20 -7.48 -23.80
C VAL A 21 -23.27 -6.41 -23.25
N GLY A 22 -23.69 -5.81 -22.13
CA GLY A 22 -22.79 -5.33 -21.14
C GLY A 22 -21.97 -6.55 -20.81
N GLN A 23 -20.88 -6.73 -21.54
CA GLN A 23 -19.65 -7.17 -20.90
C GLN A 23 -19.47 -6.16 -19.79
N SER A 24 -20.04 -6.52 -18.64
CA SER A 24 -19.55 -6.07 -17.38
C SER A 24 -18.04 -6.28 -17.47
N ASN A 25 -17.31 -5.19 -17.67
CA ASN A 25 -15.89 -5.13 -17.36
C ASN A 25 -15.75 -5.20 -15.82
N PHE A 26 -16.42 -6.16 -15.20
CA PHE A 26 -16.24 -6.58 -13.83
C PHE A 26 -14.91 -7.34 -13.82
N GLY A 27 -13.83 -6.62 -13.51
CA GLY A 27 -12.57 -7.23 -13.12
C GLY A 27 -11.31 -6.80 -13.88
N LEU A 28 -11.33 -5.73 -14.68
CA LEU A 28 -10.12 -5.21 -15.33
C LEU A 28 -9.75 -3.78 -14.94
N ASP A 29 -10.23 -3.27 -13.81
CA ASP A 29 -9.62 -2.12 -13.12
C ASP A 29 -8.31 -2.58 -12.46
N ARG A 30 -7.33 -2.96 -13.29
CA ARG A 30 -5.97 -3.29 -12.89
C ARG A 30 -5.32 -2.01 -12.39
N TYR A 31 -4.81 -2.03 -11.15
CA TYR A 31 -3.81 -1.12 -10.61
C TYR A 31 -4.07 0.39 -10.87
N LYS A 32 -4.55 1.12 -9.85
CA LYS A 32 -4.62 2.59 -9.92
C LYS A 32 -3.31 3.16 -9.39
N HIS A 33 -2.36 3.44 -10.29
CA HIS A 33 -1.17 4.26 -10.02
C HIS A 33 -1.65 5.59 -9.41
N LEU A 34 -1.09 6.02 -8.28
CA LEU A 34 -1.29 7.41 -7.87
C LEU A 34 -0.42 8.32 -8.76
N PRO A 35 -0.96 9.38 -9.37
CA PRO A 35 -0.10 10.40 -9.98
C PRO A 35 0.87 10.94 -8.92
N LYS A 36 2.13 11.19 -9.33
CA LYS A 36 3.28 11.56 -8.47
C LYS A 36 3.03 12.75 -7.54
N ALA A 37 1.99 13.55 -7.81
CA ALA A 37 1.54 14.65 -6.97
C ALA A 37 0.43 14.21 -6.01
N LEU A 38 0.76 13.46 -4.96
CA LEU A 38 -0.10 13.42 -3.77
C LEU A 38 0.74 13.07 -2.55
N HIS A 39 0.67 13.94 -1.54
CA HIS A 39 1.44 13.96 -0.29
C HIS A 39 2.80 14.66 -0.34
N SER A 40 2.82 15.92 -0.79
CA SER A 40 3.79 16.87 -0.22
C SER A 40 3.28 17.28 1.16
N ASP A 41 3.65 16.53 2.20
CA ASP A 41 3.65 17.09 3.55
C ASP A 41 4.57 18.33 3.53
N PRO A 42 4.09 19.54 3.87
CA PRO A 42 4.89 20.75 3.77
C PRO A 42 6.19 20.70 4.60
N MET A 43 6.31 19.77 5.56
CA MET A 43 7.53 19.56 6.34
C MET A 43 8.54 18.63 5.65
N VAL A 44 8.11 17.79 4.70
CA VAL A 44 8.98 16.89 3.93
C VAL A 44 9.09 17.43 2.51
N ILE A 45 10.24 18.04 2.21
CA ILE A 45 10.50 18.62 0.89
C ILE A 45 11.24 17.57 0.07
N ILE A 46 10.69 17.23 -1.10
CA ILE A 46 11.33 16.34 -2.07
C ILE A 46 11.70 17.19 -3.29
N SER A 47 12.98 17.21 -3.66
CA SER A 47 13.44 17.77 -4.93
C SER A 47 14.45 16.84 -5.55
N GLN A 48 14.14 16.42 -6.78
CA GLN A 48 14.97 15.53 -7.60
C GLN A 48 15.42 14.31 -6.80
N ASP A 49 16.68 14.30 -6.40
CA ASP A 49 17.37 13.14 -5.84
C ASP A 49 17.49 13.19 -4.31
N SER A 50 16.82 14.15 -3.65
CA SER A 50 16.95 14.37 -2.21
C SER A 50 15.61 14.66 -1.52
N LEU A 51 15.54 14.19 -0.29
CA LEU A 51 14.48 14.47 0.68
C LEU A 51 15.10 15.27 1.83
N TRP A 52 14.48 16.43 2.13
CA TRP A 52 14.81 17.23 3.30
C TRP A 52 13.69 17.16 4.32
N PHE A 53 14.07 16.91 5.56
CA PHE A 53 13.18 16.96 6.72
C PHE A 53 13.96 17.43 7.94
N ASP A 54 13.53 18.56 8.52
CA ASP A 54 14.27 19.25 9.59
C ASP A 54 15.73 19.51 9.17
N THR A 55 16.71 18.92 9.87
CA THR A 55 18.15 19.04 9.57
C THR A 55 18.67 17.92 8.67
N LEU A 56 17.83 16.93 8.32
CA LEU A 56 18.22 15.79 7.50
C LEU A 56 18.18 16.15 6.01
N SER A 57 19.23 15.76 5.30
CA SER A 57 19.28 15.72 3.83
C SER A 57 19.59 14.28 3.42
N LEU A 58 18.61 13.59 2.84
CA LEU A 58 18.69 12.18 2.52
C LEU A 58 18.58 11.97 1.01
N SER A 59 19.46 11.14 0.45
CA SER A 59 19.35 10.76 -0.96
C SER A 59 18.12 9.88 -1.19
N MET A 60 17.42 10.10 -2.30
CA MET A 60 16.32 9.25 -2.76
C MET A 60 16.83 7.97 -3.44
N ALA A 61 18.06 8.00 -3.97
CA ALA A 61 18.69 6.88 -4.66
C ALA A 61 19.38 5.87 -3.72
N LYS A 62 19.52 6.19 -2.43
CA LYS A 62 20.14 5.33 -1.44
C LYS A 62 19.26 5.22 -0.22
N VAL A 63 19.03 4.00 0.27
CA VAL A 63 18.25 3.78 1.48
C VAL A 63 18.99 4.39 2.68
N PRO A 64 18.33 5.24 3.46
CA PRO A 64 18.92 5.84 4.65
C PRO A 64 19.16 4.81 5.76
N GLN A 65 19.97 5.20 6.74
CA GLN A 65 20.07 4.47 8.00
C GLN A 65 18.70 4.40 8.69
N VAL A 66 18.48 3.34 9.47
CA VAL A 66 17.19 3.10 10.11
C VAL A 66 16.75 4.24 11.00
N GLN A 67 17.68 4.94 11.67
CA GLN A 67 17.30 6.06 12.52
C GLN A 67 16.76 7.25 11.72
N SER A 68 17.37 7.56 10.58
CA SER A 68 16.86 8.56 9.65
C SER A 68 15.52 8.13 9.04
N LEU A 69 15.37 6.85 8.68
CA LEU A 69 14.10 6.29 8.22
C LEU A 69 13.01 6.44 9.29
N TYR A 70 13.29 6.10 10.55
CA TYR A 70 12.35 6.26 11.66
C TYR A 70 11.93 7.72 11.84
N THR A 71 12.90 8.64 11.75
CA THR A 71 12.66 10.08 11.87
C THR A 71 11.71 10.58 10.79
N VAL A 72 11.95 10.23 9.53
CA VAL A 72 11.06 10.60 8.42
C VAL A 72 9.71 9.87 8.51
N ALA A 73 9.70 8.61 8.96
CA ALA A 73 8.48 7.82 9.11
C ALA A 73 7.54 8.39 10.18
N LYS A 74 8.07 8.90 11.30
CA LYS A 74 7.28 9.59 12.33
C LYS A 74 6.43 10.71 11.72
N GLN A 75 7.01 11.46 10.80
CA GLN A 75 6.30 12.50 10.06
C GLN A 75 5.36 11.91 8.99
N SER A 76 5.91 11.07 8.11
CA SER A 76 5.24 10.68 6.87
C SER A 76 4.09 9.69 7.06
N ILE A 77 4.22 8.78 8.02
CA ILE A 77 3.24 7.70 8.28
C ILE A 77 2.79 7.63 9.74
N GLY A 78 3.21 8.60 10.58
CA GLY A 78 2.70 8.81 11.93
C GLY A 78 2.88 7.60 12.85
N LYS A 79 1.77 7.14 13.44
CA LYS A 79 1.75 6.00 14.38
C LYS A 79 2.34 4.70 13.81
N TRP A 80 2.44 4.58 12.49
CA TRP A 80 2.99 3.41 11.84
C TRP A 80 4.51 3.37 11.75
N ALA A 81 5.20 4.44 12.16
CA ALA A 81 6.65 4.56 12.05
C ALA A 81 7.40 3.39 12.71
N LYS A 82 6.98 2.98 13.91
CA LYS A 82 7.61 1.86 14.63
C LYS A 82 7.45 0.54 13.88
N ILE A 83 6.24 0.23 13.45
CA ILE A 83 5.95 -1.01 12.70
C ILE A 83 6.71 -1.03 11.37
N PHE A 84 6.77 0.10 10.65
CA PHE A 84 7.55 0.21 9.43
C PHE A 84 9.02 -0.14 9.67
N VAL A 85 9.65 0.45 10.71
CA VAL A 85 11.05 0.17 11.06
C VAL A 85 11.26 -1.29 11.44
N VAL A 86 10.37 -1.85 12.26
CA VAL A 86 10.42 -3.26 12.66
C VAL A 86 10.40 -4.17 11.45
N VAL A 87 9.42 -3.98 10.55
CA VAL A 87 9.28 -4.81 9.35
C VAL A 87 10.44 -4.60 8.41
N LYS A 88 10.88 -3.35 8.23
CA LYS A 88 12.07 -3.02 7.43
C LYS A 88 13.30 -3.80 7.92
N ILE A 89 13.58 -3.77 9.23
CA ILE A 89 14.73 -4.47 9.81
C ILE A 89 14.62 -5.99 9.57
N VAL A 90 13.44 -6.57 9.76
CA VAL A 90 13.23 -8.01 9.62
C VAL A 90 13.33 -8.47 8.16
N GLU A 91 12.83 -7.68 7.21
CA GLU A 91 12.75 -8.04 5.79
C GLU A 91 14.01 -7.67 4.99
N SER A 92 14.69 -6.59 5.37
CA SER A 92 15.80 -6.01 4.60
C SER A 92 17.09 -5.78 5.39
N GLY A 93 17.08 -6.07 6.69
CA GLY A 93 18.22 -5.84 7.58
C GLY A 93 18.22 -4.46 8.23
N ASN A 94 19.12 -4.29 9.21
CA ASN A 94 19.25 -3.04 9.95
C ASN A 94 19.80 -1.93 9.05
N ASP A 95 21.11 -1.82 8.81
CA ASP A 95 21.66 -0.82 7.89
C ASP A 95 22.41 -1.52 6.75
N GLY A 96 22.26 -1.04 5.50
CA GLY A 96 23.06 -1.53 4.37
C GLY A 96 22.35 -2.47 3.38
N ASP A 97 21.04 -2.34 3.20
CA ASP A 97 20.27 -2.90 2.08
C ASP A 97 20.57 -4.37 1.75
N HIS A 98 20.64 -5.20 2.79
CA HIS A 98 21.10 -6.59 2.68
C HIS A 98 20.18 -7.49 1.83
N SER A 99 18.98 -6.99 1.48
CA SER A 99 18.07 -7.66 0.57
C SER A 99 18.18 -7.09 -0.85
N ILE A 100 18.17 -7.97 -1.84
CA ILE A 100 18.05 -7.60 -3.26
C ILE A 100 16.78 -6.77 -3.51
N LEU A 101 15.70 -7.03 -2.76
CA LEU A 101 14.46 -6.26 -2.87
C LEU A 101 14.65 -4.80 -2.44
N ALA A 102 15.38 -4.57 -1.37
CA ALA A 102 15.66 -3.22 -0.87
C ALA A 102 16.66 -2.48 -1.78
N SER A 103 17.78 -3.10 -2.10
CA SER A 103 18.87 -2.47 -2.86
C SER A 103 18.51 -2.17 -4.33
N ARG A 104 17.75 -3.05 -5.00
CA ARG A 104 17.45 -2.92 -6.43
C ARG A 104 16.07 -2.35 -6.73
N TYR A 105 15.09 -2.62 -5.87
CA TYR A 105 13.68 -2.30 -6.13
C TYR A 105 13.08 -1.35 -5.07
N PHE A 106 13.91 -0.83 -4.18
CA PHE A 106 13.51 0.03 -3.05
C PHE A 106 12.38 -0.53 -2.19
N ASN A 107 12.19 -1.85 -2.21
CA ASN A 107 11.17 -2.53 -1.41
C ASN A 107 11.76 -2.96 -0.08
N LEU A 108 11.69 -2.06 0.90
CA LEU A 108 12.26 -2.21 2.23
C LEU A 108 11.50 -3.20 3.11
N THR A 109 10.22 -3.42 2.80
CA THR A 109 9.29 -4.15 3.67
C THR A 109 8.81 -5.45 3.02
N GLY A 110 9.47 -5.98 1.99
CA GLY A 110 9.09 -7.25 1.36
C GLY A 110 7.66 -7.32 0.83
N MET A 111 7.02 -6.19 0.52
CA MET A 111 5.60 -6.17 0.13
C MET A 111 5.40 -6.80 -1.26
N ARG A 112 4.37 -7.65 -1.39
CA ARG A 112 3.91 -8.15 -2.69
C ARG A 112 3.23 -7.05 -3.50
N GLN A 113 3.28 -7.17 -4.83
CA GLN A 113 2.59 -6.25 -5.73
C GLN A 113 1.10 -6.23 -5.40
N PRO A 114 0.51 -5.07 -5.08
CA PRO A 114 -0.91 -4.99 -4.79
C PRO A 114 -1.76 -5.15 -6.05
N HIS A 115 -2.84 -5.94 -5.96
CA HIS A 115 -3.80 -6.12 -7.06
C HIS A 115 -5.03 -5.22 -6.95
N VAL A 116 -5.50 -4.94 -5.73
CA VAL A 116 -6.84 -4.34 -5.50
C VAL A 116 -6.76 -2.95 -4.84
N ARG A 117 -5.64 -2.60 -4.21
CA ARG A 117 -5.51 -1.30 -3.52
C ARG A 117 -4.72 -0.30 -4.35
N LYS A 118 -5.00 0.98 -4.10
CA LYS A 118 -4.12 2.09 -4.49
C LYS A 118 -2.70 1.85 -3.96
N THR A 119 -1.71 2.26 -4.73
CA THR A 119 -0.31 2.03 -4.41
C THR A 119 0.63 2.99 -5.14
N LEU A 120 1.81 3.21 -4.57
CA LEU A 120 2.94 3.93 -5.18
C LEU A 120 3.93 2.99 -5.87
N SER A 121 3.69 1.68 -5.84
CA SER A 121 4.61 0.73 -6.48
C SER A 121 4.57 0.88 -7.98
N ILE A 122 5.70 1.13 -8.64
CA ILE A 122 5.80 1.28 -10.10
C ILE A 122 5.61 -0.03 -10.89
N GLY A 123 5.45 -1.16 -10.20
CA GLY A 123 5.14 -2.45 -10.81
C GLY A 123 5.79 -3.64 -10.11
N PRO A 124 5.41 -4.87 -10.52
CA PRO A 124 5.93 -6.09 -9.94
C PRO A 124 7.38 -6.39 -10.39
N THR A 125 8.17 -6.95 -9.48
CA THR A 125 9.39 -7.70 -9.81
C THR A 125 9.02 -9.02 -10.51
N PRO A 126 9.98 -9.76 -11.10
CA PRO A 126 9.71 -11.08 -11.67
C PRO A 126 9.09 -12.07 -10.68
N THR A 127 9.32 -11.89 -9.39
CA THR A 127 8.77 -12.72 -8.30
C THR A 127 7.54 -12.08 -7.65
N GLN A 128 6.87 -11.12 -8.29
CA GLN A 128 5.64 -10.47 -7.82
C GLN A 128 5.78 -9.67 -6.53
N TYR A 129 6.98 -9.20 -6.20
CA TYR A 129 7.17 -8.19 -5.17
C TYR A 129 6.93 -6.80 -5.76
N ALA A 130 6.47 -5.85 -4.96
CA ALA A 130 6.35 -4.46 -5.38
C ALA A 130 7.76 -3.88 -5.66
N SER A 131 7.86 -3.03 -6.67
CA SER A 131 9.03 -2.16 -6.92
C SER A 131 8.63 -0.71 -6.72
N PHE A 132 9.56 0.14 -6.29
CA PHE A 132 9.31 1.55 -6.03
C PHE A 132 10.37 2.42 -6.72
N GLU A 133 10.03 3.69 -7.00
CA GLU A 133 10.99 4.65 -7.58
C GLU A 133 12.09 5.00 -6.57
N ASN A 134 11.75 5.05 -5.28
CA ASN A 134 12.66 5.34 -4.18
C ASN A 134 12.15 4.71 -2.86
N TRP A 135 12.96 4.81 -1.80
CA TRP A 135 12.66 4.24 -0.49
C TRP A 135 11.47 4.91 0.23
N HIS A 136 11.22 6.21 -0.03
CA HIS A 136 10.15 6.96 0.63
C HIS A 136 8.78 6.55 0.10
N ASP A 137 8.67 6.27 -1.20
CA ASP A 137 7.46 5.71 -1.81
C ASP A 137 7.10 4.35 -1.18
N CYS A 138 8.09 3.50 -0.93
CA CYS A 138 7.88 2.24 -0.22
C CYS A 138 7.32 2.48 1.19
N MET A 139 7.88 3.44 1.94
CA MET A 139 7.42 3.82 3.27
C MET A 139 5.96 4.30 3.26
N LEU A 140 5.62 5.24 2.37
CA LEU A 140 4.28 5.76 2.22
C LEU A 140 3.27 4.66 1.82
N ASP A 141 3.66 3.81 0.87
CA ASP A 141 2.85 2.69 0.40
C ASP A 141 2.58 1.66 1.51
N PHE A 142 3.58 1.38 2.34
CA PHE A 142 3.43 0.53 3.51
C PHE A 142 2.51 1.17 4.56
N GLY A 143 2.60 2.49 4.78
CA GLY A 143 1.64 3.23 5.60
C GLY A 143 0.19 3.09 5.12
N MET A 144 -0.04 3.18 3.80
CA MET A 144 -1.36 2.92 3.20
C MET A 144 -1.86 1.49 3.46
N TYR A 145 -0.95 0.51 3.40
CA TYR A 145 -1.26 -0.88 3.73
C TYR A 145 -1.67 -1.05 5.20
N LEU A 146 -0.91 -0.47 6.14
CA LEU A 146 -1.22 -0.55 7.57
C LEU A 146 -2.55 0.15 7.92
N ASN A 147 -2.83 1.29 7.31
CA ASN A 147 -4.14 1.95 7.44
C ASN A 147 -5.30 1.03 7.01
N ARG A 148 -5.12 0.21 5.97
CA ARG A 148 -6.13 -0.78 5.55
C ARG A 148 -6.27 -1.90 6.57
N LEU A 149 -5.16 -2.42 7.09
CA LEU A 149 -5.20 -3.50 8.07
C LEU A 149 -5.83 -3.04 9.38
N GLU A 150 -5.53 -1.84 9.84
CA GLU A 150 -6.16 -1.24 11.02
C GLU A 150 -7.68 -1.19 10.88
N ARG A 151 -8.21 -0.75 9.73
CA ARG A 151 -9.67 -0.78 9.49
C ARG A 151 -10.23 -2.20 9.63
N GLY A 152 -9.47 -3.21 9.20
CA GLY A 152 -9.80 -4.62 9.39
C GLY A 152 -9.80 -5.02 10.87
N PHE A 153 -8.78 -4.61 11.62
CA PHE A 153 -8.65 -4.86 13.05
C PHE A 153 -9.82 -4.22 13.82
N LYS A 154 -10.07 -2.93 13.62
CA LYS A 154 -11.17 -2.17 14.25
C LYS A 154 -12.52 -2.86 14.06
N ARG A 155 -12.83 -3.31 12.84
CA ARG A 155 -14.08 -4.05 12.58
C ARG A 155 -14.21 -5.35 13.36
N LYS A 156 -13.10 -6.05 13.62
CA LYS A 156 -13.08 -7.30 14.39
C LYS A 156 -13.07 -7.07 15.91
N HIS A 157 -12.62 -5.89 16.35
CA HIS A 157 -12.36 -5.58 17.76
C HIS A 157 -13.14 -4.35 18.23
N ASN A 158 -14.41 -4.23 17.85
CA ASN A 158 -15.34 -3.20 18.33
C ASN A 158 -14.81 -1.77 18.22
N ASN A 159 -14.23 -1.44 17.05
CA ASN A 159 -13.61 -0.14 16.73
C ASN A 159 -12.46 0.29 17.64
N ARG A 160 -11.88 -0.61 18.43
CA ARG A 160 -10.70 -0.31 19.25
C ARG A 160 -9.45 -0.13 18.39
N GLU A 161 -8.60 0.83 18.76
CA GLU A 161 -7.26 1.01 18.18
C GLU A 161 -6.33 -0.14 18.62
N PRO A 162 -5.56 -0.74 17.69
CA PRO A 162 -4.53 -1.72 18.07
C PRO A 162 -3.32 -1.01 18.68
N SER A 163 -2.70 -1.64 19.67
CA SER A 163 -1.30 -1.36 20.02
C SER A 163 -0.34 -1.85 18.92
N ASP A 164 0.91 -1.38 18.93
CA ASP A 164 1.93 -1.83 17.96
C ASP A 164 2.10 -3.36 17.98
N GLN A 165 2.11 -3.95 19.18
CA GLN A 165 2.23 -5.39 19.37
C GLN A 165 1.03 -6.14 18.78
N GLU A 166 -0.19 -5.69 19.06
CA GLU A 166 -1.41 -6.29 18.50
C GLU A 166 -1.46 -6.15 16.99
N MET A 167 -0.94 -5.05 16.46
CA MET A 167 -0.89 -4.84 15.03
C MET A 167 0.11 -5.80 14.36
N ILE A 168 1.27 -6.06 14.96
CA ILE A 168 2.21 -7.10 14.49
C ILE A 168 1.59 -8.50 14.58
N GLU A 169 0.91 -8.83 15.67
CA GLU A 169 0.18 -10.09 15.81
C GLU A 169 -0.94 -10.21 14.77
N TYR A 170 -1.65 -9.12 14.48
CA TYR A 170 -2.70 -9.11 13.45
C TYR A 170 -2.14 -9.24 12.03
N MET A 171 -0.92 -8.75 11.80
CA MET A 171 -0.21 -8.93 10.53
C MET A 171 0.26 -10.38 10.35
N TYR A 172 0.54 -11.11 11.42
CA TYR A 172 0.88 -12.53 11.33
C TYR A 172 -0.30 -13.32 10.74
N GLY A 173 -0.03 -14.09 9.69
CA GLY A 173 -1.05 -14.81 8.92
C GLY A 173 -1.70 -14.01 7.78
N ILE A 174 -1.62 -12.68 7.80
CA ILE A 174 -2.13 -11.80 6.71
C ILE A 174 -0.99 -11.32 5.82
N TYR A 175 0.07 -10.82 6.43
CA TYR A 175 1.26 -10.30 5.78
C TYR A 175 2.29 -11.42 5.60
N ASN A 176 2.59 -12.16 6.67
CA ASN A 176 3.57 -13.24 6.68
C ASN A 176 3.10 -14.36 7.61
N THR A 177 3.13 -15.60 7.13
CA THR A 177 2.63 -16.79 7.83
C THR A 177 3.71 -17.53 8.63
N TYR A 178 4.98 -17.11 8.55
CA TYR A 178 6.07 -17.79 9.24
C TYR A 178 6.16 -17.38 10.72
N PRO A 179 6.12 -18.33 11.67
CA PRO A 179 6.22 -18.01 13.11
C PRO A 179 7.51 -17.28 13.48
N VAL A 180 8.61 -17.57 12.77
CA VAL A 180 9.91 -16.92 12.96
C VAL A 180 9.83 -15.42 12.64
N TRP A 181 9.07 -15.04 11.62
CA TRP A 181 8.85 -13.64 11.26
C TRP A 181 8.19 -12.88 12.42
N ARG A 182 7.13 -13.45 12.99
CA ARG A 182 6.44 -12.86 14.14
C ARG A 182 7.38 -12.71 15.33
N LYS A 183 8.10 -13.77 15.70
CA LYS A 183 9.06 -13.75 16.82
C LYS A 183 10.12 -12.67 16.64
N ARG A 184 10.72 -12.56 15.45
CA ARG A 184 11.72 -11.54 15.14
C ARG A 184 11.13 -10.14 15.16
N SER A 185 9.94 -9.96 14.63
CA SER A 185 9.26 -8.65 14.60
C SER A 185 8.97 -8.15 16.01
N LEU A 186 8.43 -8.99 16.89
CA LEU A 186 8.22 -8.65 18.29
C LEU A 186 9.53 -8.39 19.04
N PHE A 187 10.56 -9.19 18.78
CA PHE A 187 11.88 -8.96 19.36
C PHE A 187 12.42 -7.57 19.00
N VAL A 188 12.40 -7.21 17.71
CA VAL A 188 12.83 -5.87 17.25
C VAL A 188 11.93 -4.79 17.83
N LEU A 189 10.61 -5.00 17.87
CA LEU A 189 9.66 -4.05 18.44
C LEU A 189 10.06 -3.63 19.85
N HIS A 190 10.47 -4.57 20.69
CA HIS A 190 10.80 -4.31 22.09
C HIS A 190 12.24 -3.84 22.34
N HIS A 191 13.20 -4.18 21.47
CA HIS A 191 14.63 -3.95 21.73
C HIS A 191 15.24 -2.84 20.87
N PHE A 192 14.59 -2.44 19.78
CA PHE A 192 15.08 -1.34 18.95
C PHE A 192 14.98 0.00 19.69
N GLN A 193 15.99 0.85 19.54
CA GLN A 193 16.08 2.14 20.21
C GLN A 193 15.42 3.25 19.38
N TYR A 194 14.16 3.54 19.68
CA TYR A 194 13.36 4.55 18.98
C TYR A 194 13.67 5.98 19.46
N ARG A 195 14.77 6.56 18.96
CA ARG A 195 15.17 7.96 19.24
C ARG A 195 15.09 8.81 17.97
#